data_AF-A0A8C2ZJC8-F1
#
_entry.id   AF-A0A8C2ZJC8-F1
#
_cell.length_a   1.000
_cell.length_b   1.000
_cell.length_c   1.000
_cell.angle_alpha   90.00
_cell.angle_beta   90.00
_cell.angle_gamma   90.00
#
_symmetry.space_group_name_H-M   'P 1'
#
loop_
_entity.id
_entity.type
_entity.pdbx_description
1 polymer ?
#
loop_
_entity_poly.entity_id
_entity_poly.type
_entity_poly.pdbx_seq_one_letter_code
_entity_poly.pdbx_strand_id
1 'polypeptide(L)'
;MCEKMKNVNSWLSTVYGDQPVPHFEVNTRTVDILYQLAQSSEARCSDTALLTEDLKQKASEYQTEGAHYRDVLLQGFGLSCASLSKPADDYLSALVDTAMVLGVRDTSLSSFMLAVNNLTDTLLEEEKSNRRLERELRALRSRLGATLVMRSNLQEDINKTVKSQSVESAKAEERMLNMDFVMAKAKELSSRRERAEAQLVSRNMDKSITHQAIVELSEEVTALKQEIIPMKKKLEPYMDLSPSPSLARVKIEEAKRELAALGSQLEMNMDFK
;
A
#
# COMPACT_ATOMS: atom_id res chain seq x y z
N MET A 1 -8.09 -47.27 -41.25
CA MET A 1 -6.74 -47.11 -40.67
C MET A 1 -5.64 -47.34 -41.71
N CYS A 2 -5.68 -48.45 -42.48
CA CYS A 2 -4.68 -48.70 -43.54
C CYS A 2 -4.59 -47.62 -44.62
N GLU A 3 -5.71 -47.04 -45.05
CA GLU A 3 -5.72 -46.03 -46.12
C GLU A 3 -5.09 -44.69 -45.68
N LYS A 4 -5.47 -44.18 -44.49
CA LYS A 4 -4.85 -43.00 -43.88
C LYS A 4 -3.34 -43.17 -43.71
N MET A 5 -2.90 -44.35 -43.25
CA MET A 5 -1.48 -44.65 -43.09
C MET A 5 -0.73 -44.69 -44.42
N LYS A 6 -1.33 -45.24 -45.49
CA LYS A 6 -0.73 -45.23 -46.83
C LYS A 6 -0.55 -43.80 -47.34
N ASN A 7 -1.54 -42.94 -47.17
CA ASN A 7 -1.47 -41.53 -47.57
C ASN A 7 -0.39 -40.78 -46.78
N VAL A 8 -0.31 -41.01 -45.46
CA VAL A 8 0.74 -40.43 -44.60
C VAL A 8 2.13 -40.89 -45.04
N ASN A 9 2.35 -42.18 -45.31
CA ASN A 9 3.65 -42.69 -45.74
C ASN A 9 4.06 -42.17 -47.13
N SER A 10 3.09 -42.05 -48.07
CA SER A 10 3.34 -41.45 -49.38
C SER A 10 3.71 -39.98 -49.24
N TRP A 11 2.96 -39.22 -48.43
CA TRP A 11 3.24 -37.80 -48.18
C TRP A 11 4.59 -37.60 -47.49
N LEU A 12 4.93 -38.39 -46.48
CA LEU A 12 6.24 -38.35 -45.81
C LEU A 12 7.36 -38.66 -46.81
N SER A 13 7.19 -39.64 -47.70
CA SER A 13 8.19 -39.94 -48.73
C SER A 13 8.39 -38.74 -49.68
N THR A 14 7.32 -38.05 -50.06
CA THR A 14 7.42 -36.83 -50.88
C THR A 14 8.10 -35.67 -50.14
N VAL A 15 7.80 -35.49 -48.85
CA VAL A 15 8.37 -34.40 -48.03
C VAL A 15 9.87 -34.60 -47.76
N TYR A 16 10.29 -35.84 -47.49
CA TYR A 16 11.68 -36.16 -47.20
C TYR A 16 12.52 -36.45 -48.46
N GLY A 17 11.89 -36.71 -49.61
CA GLY A 17 12.58 -36.97 -50.87
C GLY A 17 13.53 -38.17 -50.76
N ASP A 18 14.81 -37.93 -50.96
CA ASP A 18 15.86 -38.96 -50.85
C ASP A 18 16.32 -39.25 -49.40
N GLN A 19 15.83 -38.49 -48.42
CA GLN A 19 16.17 -38.71 -47.01
C GLN A 19 15.28 -39.78 -46.37
N PRO A 20 15.82 -40.60 -45.45
CA PRO A 20 15.01 -41.58 -44.74
C PRO A 20 14.02 -40.88 -43.80
N VAL A 21 12.76 -41.31 -43.84
CA VAL A 21 11.70 -40.82 -42.94
C VAL A 21 12.06 -41.16 -41.50
N PRO A 22 12.10 -40.18 -40.57
CA PRO A 22 12.38 -40.43 -39.17
C PRO A 22 11.39 -41.41 -38.54
N HIS A 23 11.87 -42.26 -37.62
CA HIS A 23 11.02 -43.18 -36.88
C HIS A 23 10.01 -42.40 -36.02
N PHE A 24 8.73 -42.75 -36.13
CA PHE A 24 7.65 -42.17 -35.35
C PHE A 24 6.74 -43.25 -34.76
N GLU A 25 6.04 -42.90 -33.69
CA GLU A 25 5.11 -43.81 -33.03
C GLU A 25 3.82 -43.99 -33.84
N VAL A 26 3.58 -45.22 -34.31
CA VAL A 26 2.38 -45.58 -35.07
C VAL A 26 1.22 -45.87 -34.12
N ASN A 27 0.56 -44.81 -33.64
CA ASN A 27 -0.70 -44.91 -32.90
C ASN A 27 -1.84 -44.17 -33.63
N THR A 28 -3.10 -44.44 -33.28
CA THR A 28 -4.29 -43.83 -33.90
C THR A 28 -4.21 -42.31 -33.96
N ARG A 29 -3.84 -41.69 -32.84
CA ARG A 29 -3.74 -40.24 -32.68
C ARG A 29 -2.66 -39.64 -33.57
N THR A 30 -1.47 -40.24 -33.61
CA THR A 30 -0.34 -39.79 -34.43
C THR A 30 -0.67 -39.91 -35.91
N VAL A 31 -1.27 -41.01 -36.34
CA VAL A 31 -1.68 -41.21 -37.74
C VAL A 31 -2.75 -40.21 -38.15
N ASP A 32 -3.72 -39.91 -37.29
CA ASP A 32 -4.75 -38.91 -37.60
C ASP A 32 -4.17 -37.49 -37.67
N ILE A 33 -3.24 -37.12 -36.79
CA ILE A 33 -2.55 -35.82 -36.83
C ILE A 33 -1.72 -35.70 -38.11
N LEU A 34 -0.91 -36.72 -38.44
CA LEU A 34 -0.08 -36.72 -39.65
C LEU A 34 -0.95 -36.71 -40.91
N TYR A 35 -2.10 -37.38 -40.90
CA TYR A 35 -3.03 -37.37 -42.01
C TYR A 35 -3.66 -35.99 -42.23
N GLN A 36 -4.06 -35.30 -41.15
CA GLN A 36 -4.54 -33.93 -41.24
C GLN A 36 -3.46 -32.96 -41.71
N LEU A 37 -2.22 -33.15 -41.25
CA LEU A 37 -1.07 -32.37 -41.69
C LEU A 37 -0.77 -32.61 -43.18
N ALA A 38 -0.84 -33.86 -43.65
CA ALA A 38 -0.67 -34.22 -45.05
C ALA A 38 -1.71 -33.53 -45.93
N GLN A 39 -3.00 -33.61 -45.56
CA GLN A 39 -4.08 -32.93 -46.29
C GLN A 39 -3.89 -31.41 -46.32
N SER A 40 -3.54 -30.81 -45.18
CA SER A 40 -3.31 -29.36 -45.10
C SER A 40 -2.09 -28.92 -45.90
N SER A 41 -1.04 -29.74 -45.90
CA SER A 41 0.18 -29.51 -46.69
C SER A 41 -0.12 -29.63 -48.18
N GLU A 42 -0.82 -30.67 -48.60
CA GLU A 42 -1.17 -30.91 -50.00
C GLU A 42 -2.06 -29.79 -50.55
N ALA A 43 -3.10 -29.39 -49.81
CA ALA A 43 -3.96 -28.26 -50.19
C ALA A 43 -3.15 -26.97 -50.35
N ARG A 44 -2.32 -26.63 -49.36
CA ARG A 44 -1.44 -25.44 -49.44
C ARG A 44 -0.45 -25.52 -50.60
N CYS A 45 0.18 -26.68 -50.80
CA CYS A 45 1.14 -26.89 -51.89
C CYS A 45 0.45 -26.74 -53.24
N SER A 46 -0.74 -27.30 -53.42
CA SER A 46 -1.56 -27.14 -54.62
C SER A 46 -1.90 -25.67 -54.86
N ASP A 47 -2.36 -24.94 -53.86
CA ASP A 47 -2.68 -23.51 -53.99
C ASP A 47 -1.44 -22.68 -54.38
N THR A 48 -0.30 -22.96 -53.76
CA THR A 48 0.97 -22.29 -54.13
C THR A 48 1.43 -22.64 -55.53
N ALA A 49 1.23 -23.88 -55.97
CA ALA A 49 1.58 -24.31 -57.32
C ALA A 49 0.69 -23.62 -58.37
N LEU A 50 -0.62 -23.56 -58.13
CA LEU A 50 -1.56 -22.83 -58.99
C LEU A 50 -1.23 -21.35 -59.07
N LEU A 51 -0.94 -20.70 -57.94
CA LEU A 51 -0.52 -19.29 -57.92
C LEU A 51 0.79 -19.09 -58.69
N THR A 52 1.74 -20.01 -58.55
CA THR A 52 3.01 -19.94 -59.28
C THR A 52 2.80 -20.06 -60.78
N GLU A 53 1.91 -20.96 -61.21
CA GLU A 53 1.62 -21.15 -62.64
C GLU A 53 0.87 -19.95 -63.22
N ASP A 54 -0.12 -19.40 -62.50
CA ASP A 54 -0.81 -18.16 -62.88
C ASP A 54 0.17 -16.98 -63.03
N LEU A 55 1.10 -16.82 -62.08
CA LEU A 55 2.12 -15.77 -62.16
C LEU A 55 3.07 -15.96 -63.34
N LYS A 56 3.48 -17.20 -63.65
CA LYS A 56 4.30 -17.51 -64.83
C LYS A 56 3.56 -17.20 -66.12
N GLN A 57 2.29 -17.59 -66.21
CA GLN A 57 1.45 -17.30 -67.36
C GLN A 57 1.34 -15.78 -67.56
N LYS A 58 0.97 -15.02 -66.53
CA LYS A 58 0.90 -13.55 -66.58
C LYS A 58 2.23 -12.92 -66.97
N ALA A 59 3.35 -13.39 -66.42
CA ALA A 59 4.67 -12.90 -66.78
C ALA A 59 4.97 -13.13 -68.28
N SER A 60 4.59 -14.29 -68.83
CA SER A 60 4.74 -14.57 -70.25
C SER A 60 3.83 -13.69 -71.12
N GLU A 61 2.58 -13.48 -70.73
CA GLU A 61 1.63 -12.60 -71.41
C GLU A 61 2.18 -11.16 -71.46
N TYR A 62 2.57 -10.60 -70.31
CA TYR A 62 3.18 -9.27 -70.24
C TYR A 62 4.47 -9.13 -71.05
N GLN A 63 5.30 -10.19 -71.10
CA GLN A 63 6.50 -10.18 -71.92
C GLN A 63 6.17 -10.13 -73.41
N THR A 64 5.17 -10.91 -73.85
CA THR A 64 4.71 -10.91 -75.25
C THR A 64 4.07 -9.59 -75.65
N GLU A 65 3.23 -9.02 -74.77
CA GLU A 65 2.60 -7.72 -74.97
C GLU A 65 3.64 -6.58 -75.02
N GLY A 66 4.64 -6.63 -74.13
CA GLY A 66 5.76 -5.69 -74.15
C GLY A 66 6.61 -5.79 -75.42
N ALA A 67 6.83 -7.00 -75.95
CA ALA A 67 7.49 -7.21 -77.23
C ALA A 67 6.63 -6.67 -78.40
N HIS A 68 5.32 -6.89 -78.36
CA HIS A 68 4.38 -6.35 -79.35
C HIS A 68 4.39 -4.82 -79.39
N TYR A 69 4.30 -4.15 -78.24
CA TYR A 69 4.35 -2.69 -78.19
C TYR A 69 5.68 -2.13 -78.70
N ARG A 70 6.80 -2.80 -78.39
CA ARG A 70 8.11 -2.40 -78.91
C ARG A 70 8.15 -2.45 -80.44
N ASP A 71 7.59 -3.50 -81.04
CA ASP A 71 7.53 -3.65 -82.50
C ASP A 71 6.63 -2.59 -83.14
N VAL A 72 5.44 -2.34 -82.56
CA VAL A 72 4.51 -1.29 -83.01
C VAL A 72 5.16 0.10 -82.98
N LEU A 73 5.88 0.44 -81.91
CA LEU A 73 6.58 1.73 -81.78
C LEU A 73 7.70 1.87 -82.82
N LEU A 74 8.45 0.80 -83.06
CA LEU A 74 9.54 0.79 -84.02
C LEU A 74 9.03 0.89 -85.47
N GLN A 75 8.03 0.10 -85.85
CA GLN A 75 7.48 0.08 -87.20
C GLN A 75 6.61 1.29 -87.52
N GLY A 76 5.80 1.75 -86.56
CA GLY A 76 4.85 2.84 -86.77
C GLY A 76 5.49 4.24 -86.69
N PHE A 77 6.44 4.43 -85.76
CA PHE A 77 6.99 5.75 -85.45
C PHE A 77 8.52 5.82 -85.57
N GLY A 78 9.21 4.72 -85.89
CA GLY A 78 10.67 4.67 -85.92
C GLY A 78 11.31 4.87 -84.55
N LEU A 79 10.54 4.75 -83.47
CA LEU A 79 11.00 5.00 -82.10
C LEU A 79 11.66 3.73 -81.54
N SER A 80 12.94 3.84 -81.19
CA SER A 80 13.69 2.80 -80.50
C SER A 80 14.18 3.31 -79.15
N CYS A 81 14.21 2.47 -78.12
CA CYS A 81 14.86 2.82 -76.84
C CYS A 81 16.29 3.31 -77.03
N ALA A 82 17.01 2.80 -78.04
CA ALA A 82 18.38 3.22 -78.37
C ALA A 82 18.48 4.60 -79.05
N SER A 83 17.36 5.18 -79.48
CA SER A 83 17.29 6.48 -80.14
C SER A 83 16.98 7.64 -79.18
N LEU A 84 16.67 7.34 -77.90
CA LEU A 84 16.42 8.38 -76.91
C LEU A 84 17.72 9.08 -76.51
N SER A 85 17.59 10.38 -76.20
CA SER A 85 18.66 11.11 -75.55
C SER A 85 18.87 10.57 -74.14
N LYS A 86 20.11 10.63 -73.65
CA LYS A 86 20.45 10.16 -72.30
C LYS A 86 19.53 10.74 -71.19
N PRO A 87 19.19 12.04 -71.19
CA PRO A 87 18.25 12.57 -70.19
C PRO A 87 16.86 11.94 -70.26
N ALA A 88 16.36 11.64 -71.46
CA ALA A 88 15.04 11.02 -71.61
C ALA A 88 15.04 9.56 -71.14
N ASP A 89 16.12 8.83 -71.41
CA ASP A 89 16.33 7.47 -70.89
C ASP A 89 16.43 7.44 -69.36
N ASP A 90 17.16 8.40 -68.77
CA ASP A 90 17.28 8.55 -67.32
C ASP A 90 15.90 8.84 -66.67
N TYR A 91 15.07 9.73 -67.26
CA TYR A 91 13.74 10.02 -66.74
C TYR A 91 12.77 8.84 -66.85
N LEU A 92 12.80 8.10 -67.96
CA LEU A 92 11.98 6.90 -68.12
C LEU A 92 12.40 5.80 -67.15
N SER A 93 13.70 5.60 -66.95
CA SER A 93 14.23 4.65 -65.98
C SER A 93 13.78 5.00 -64.56
N ALA A 94 13.91 6.28 -64.16
CA ALA A 94 13.43 6.74 -62.87
C ALA A 94 11.89 6.58 -62.70
N LEU A 95 11.12 6.81 -63.77
CA LEU A 95 9.66 6.60 -63.74
C LEU A 95 9.30 5.11 -63.55
N VAL A 96 10.02 4.21 -64.23
CA VAL A 96 9.82 2.76 -64.09
C VAL A 96 10.23 2.30 -62.69
N ASP A 97 11.39 2.73 -62.19
CA ASP A 97 11.86 2.37 -60.85
C ASP A 97 10.90 2.86 -59.78
N THR A 98 10.41 4.10 -59.88
CA THR A 98 9.41 4.64 -58.95
C THR A 98 8.08 3.91 -59.06
N ALA A 99 7.64 3.52 -60.25
CA ALA A 99 6.44 2.71 -60.43
C ALA A 99 6.56 1.34 -59.74
N MET A 100 7.71 0.69 -59.89
CA MET A 100 8.00 -0.62 -59.30
C MET A 100 8.06 -0.54 -57.77
N VAL A 101 8.70 0.49 -57.22
CA VAL A 101 8.77 0.72 -55.77
C VAL A 101 7.40 1.02 -55.18
N LEU A 102 6.59 1.82 -55.86
CA LEU A 102 5.22 2.15 -55.43
C LEU A 102 4.21 1.03 -55.71
N GLY A 103 4.58 0.02 -56.52
CA GLY A 103 3.70 -1.07 -56.90
C GLY A 103 2.49 -0.64 -57.73
N VAL A 104 2.62 0.40 -58.55
CA VAL A 104 1.51 0.90 -59.39
C VAL A 104 1.29 -0.01 -60.59
N ARG A 105 0.03 -0.13 -61.02
CA ARG A 105 -0.38 -1.00 -62.14
C ARG A 105 -0.13 -0.38 -63.52
N ASP A 106 -0.14 0.94 -63.60
CA ASP A 106 0.09 1.70 -64.82
C ASP A 106 0.93 2.94 -64.53
N THR A 107 1.47 3.55 -65.58
CA THR A 107 2.24 4.80 -65.48
C THR A 107 1.33 6.04 -65.52
N SER A 108 0.04 5.91 -65.18
CA SER A 108 -0.88 7.04 -65.16
C SER A 108 -0.63 7.93 -63.94
N LEU A 109 -0.80 9.24 -64.13
CA LEU A 109 -0.64 10.21 -63.03
C LEU A 109 -1.56 9.87 -61.84
N SER A 110 -2.78 9.40 -62.10
CA SER A 110 -3.75 9.04 -61.07
C SER A 110 -3.27 7.90 -60.17
N SER A 111 -2.67 6.85 -60.77
CA SER A 111 -2.11 5.72 -60.02
C SER A 111 -0.94 6.15 -59.14
N PHE A 112 -0.05 6.99 -59.66
CA PHE A 112 1.05 7.57 -58.88
C PHE A 112 0.55 8.44 -57.74
N MET A 113 -0.40 9.35 -58.00
CA MET A 113 -0.95 10.21 -56.95
C MET A 113 -1.62 9.39 -55.85
N LEU A 114 -2.37 8.35 -56.20
CA LEU A 114 -3.00 7.46 -55.21
C LEU A 114 -1.96 6.72 -54.38
N ALA A 115 -0.93 6.14 -55.01
CA ALA A 115 0.14 5.43 -54.31
C ALA A 115 0.94 6.33 -53.38
N VAL A 116 1.29 7.54 -53.84
CA VAL A 116 1.99 8.55 -53.04
C VAL A 116 1.12 9.01 -51.86
N ASN A 117 -0.17 9.25 -52.07
CA ASN A 117 -1.08 9.63 -50.99
C ASN A 117 -1.20 8.51 -49.94
N ASN A 118 -1.40 7.27 -50.36
CA ASN A 118 -1.44 6.11 -49.45
C ASN A 118 -0.13 5.97 -48.66
N LEU A 119 1.03 6.15 -49.32
CA LEU A 119 2.33 6.12 -48.64
C LEU A 119 2.47 7.27 -47.64
N THR A 120 1.98 8.46 -48.00
CA THR A 120 2.00 9.64 -47.12
C THR A 120 1.10 9.44 -45.91
N ASP A 121 -0.09 8.88 -46.09
CA ASP A 121 -1.02 8.58 -45.01
C ASP A 121 -0.45 7.52 -44.06
N THR A 122 0.11 6.43 -44.60
CA THR A 122 0.77 5.40 -43.79
C THR A 122 1.97 5.95 -43.02
N LEU A 123 2.81 6.78 -43.66
CA LEU A 123 3.91 7.45 -42.99
C LEU A 123 3.42 8.33 -41.83
N LEU A 124 2.35 9.10 -42.04
CA LEU A 124 1.79 9.98 -41.02
C LEU A 124 1.21 9.20 -39.83
N GLU A 125 0.51 8.10 -40.09
CA GLU A 125 -0.03 7.24 -39.03
C GLU A 125 1.09 6.56 -38.23
N GLU A 126 2.13 6.08 -38.90
CA GLU A 126 3.31 5.51 -38.22
C GLU A 126 4.07 6.57 -37.41
N GLU A 127 4.21 7.79 -37.91
CA GLU A 127 4.80 8.88 -37.13
C GLU A 127 3.97 9.21 -35.89
N LYS A 128 2.63 9.24 -36.00
CA LYS A 128 1.73 9.45 -34.85
C LYS A 128 1.87 8.33 -33.83
N SER A 129 1.93 7.08 -34.30
CA SER A 129 2.12 5.88 -33.46
C SER A 129 3.44 5.96 -32.71
N ASN A 130 4.53 6.30 -33.40
CA ASN A 130 5.86 6.43 -32.83
C ASN A 130 5.94 7.55 -31.79
N ARG A 131 5.40 8.74 -32.10
CA ARG A 131 5.31 9.86 -31.13
C ARG A 131 4.52 9.48 -29.88
N ARG A 132 3.50 8.63 -30.01
CA ARG A 132 2.73 8.12 -28.86
C ARG A 132 3.57 7.17 -28.02
N LEU A 133 4.22 6.19 -28.64
CA LEU A 133 5.09 5.24 -27.96
C LEU A 133 6.23 5.95 -27.23
N GLU A 134 6.86 6.96 -27.85
CA GLU A 134 7.88 7.76 -27.18
C GLU A 134 7.37 8.47 -25.92
N ARG A 135 6.15 9.01 -25.94
CA ARG A 135 5.52 9.63 -24.78
C ARG A 135 5.27 8.62 -23.66
N GLU A 136 4.73 7.46 -24.00
CA GLU A 136 4.48 6.37 -23.05
C GLU A 136 5.80 5.87 -22.44
N LEU A 137 6.85 5.73 -23.26
CA LEU A 137 8.17 5.31 -22.83
C LEU A 137 8.82 6.32 -21.89
N ARG A 138 8.70 7.64 -22.17
CA ARG A 138 9.15 8.70 -21.25
C ARG A 138 8.40 8.65 -19.92
N ALA A 139 7.07 8.47 -19.95
CA ALA A 139 6.26 8.36 -18.74
C ALA A 139 6.64 7.11 -17.91
N LEU A 140 6.89 5.98 -18.57
CA LEU A 140 7.32 4.75 -17.91
C LEU A 140 8.70 4.90 -17.25
N ARG A 141 9.66 5.54 -17.94
CA ARG A 141 10.98 5.85 -17.38
C ARG A 141 10.87 6.73 -16.13
N SER A 142 10.04 7.77 -16.16
CA SER A 142 9.81 8.63 -15.00
C SER A 142 9.22 7.86 -13.82
N ARG A 143 8.18 7.04 -14.06
CA ARG A 143 7.57 6.18 -13.04
C ARG A 143 8.56 5.17 -12.44
N LEU A 144 9.40 4.57 -13.28
CA LEU A 144 10.45 3.65 -12.84
C LEU A 144 11.44 4.36 -11.92
N GLY A 145 11.87 5.58 -12.29
CA GLY A 145 12.73 6.41 -11.44
C GLY A 145 12.11 6.68 -10.07
N ALA A 146 10.84 7.11 -10.02
CA ALA A 146 10.13 7.35 -8.77
C ALA A 146 9.99 6.07 -7.91
N THR A 147 9.71 4.94 -8.55
CA THR A 147 9.57 3.64 -7.85
C THR A 147 10.91 3.17 -7.29
N LEU A 148 12.01 3.37 -8.00
CA LEU A 148 13.36 3.03 -7.51
C LEU A 148 13.75 3.87 -6.30
N VAL A 149 13.43 5.17 -6.29
CA VAL A 149 13.64 6.04 -5.13
C VAL A 149 12.80 5.56 -3.94
N MET A 150 11.51 5.29 -4.15
CA MET A 150 10.63 4.77 -3.11
C MET A 150 11.14 3.45 -2.52
N ARG A 151 11.63 2.53 -3.37
CA ARG A 151 12.26 1.28 -2.93
C ARG A 151 13.49 1.53 -2.07
N SER A 152 14.35 2.48 -2.44
CA SER A 152 15.52 2.85 -1.64
C SER A 152 15.13 3.36 -0.26
N ASN A 153 14.13 4.24 -0.20
CA ASN A 153 13.63 4.78 1.07
C ASN A 153 13.04 3.68 1.97
N LEU A 154 12.21 2.80 1.39
CA LEU A 154 11.65 1.65 2.12
C LEU A 154 12.74 0.73 2.67
N GLN A 155 13.81 0.49 1.89
CA GLN A 155 14.94 -0.31 2.36
C GLN A 155 15.65 0.35 3.55
N GLU A 156 15.80 1.68 3.54
CA GLU A 156 16.36 2.42 4.65
C GLU A 156 15.46 2.36 5.89
N ASP A 157 14.15 2.52 5.72
CA ASP A 157 13.16 2.45 6.80
C ASP A 157 13.10 1.05 7.43
N ILE A 158 13.18 0.00 6.62
CA ILE A 158 13.30 -1.38 7.10
C ILE A 158 14.57 -1.52 7.95
N ASN A 159 15.71 -1.03 7.47
CA ASN A 159 16.97 -1.12 8.21
C ASN A 159 16.91 -0.35 9.54
N LYS A 160 16.27 0.82 9.58
CA LYS A 160 16.03 1.59 10.82
C LYS A 160 15.12 0.82 11.77
N THR A 161 14.05 0.24 11.26
CA THR A 161 13.07 -0.53 12.04
C THR A 161 13.68 -1.79 12.63
N VAL A 162 14.50 -2.51 11.88
CA VAL A 162 15.24 -3.69 12.38
C VAL A 162 16.15 -3.29 13.54
N LYS A 163 16.87 -2.16 13.43
CA LYS A 163 17.72 -1.66 14.50
C LYS A 163 16.91 -1.28 15.74
N SER A 164 15.83 -0.52 15.59
CA SER A 164 14.99 -0.12 16.73
C SER A 164 14.32 -1.33 17.39
N GLN A 165 13.86 -2.30 16.62
CA GLN A 165 13.29 -3.55 17.12
C GLN A 165 14.31 -4.35 17.94
N SER A 166 15.57 -4.43 17.50
CA SER A 166 16.61 -5.12 18.27
C SER A 166 16.85 -4.47 19.65
N VAL A 167 16.84 -3.12 19.70
CA VAL A 167 16.99 -2.36 20.95
C VAL A 167 15.79 -2.55 21.87
N GLU A 168 14.57 -2.47 21.33
CA GLU A 168 13.36 -2.64 22.14
C GLU A 168 13.20 -4.09 22.62
N SER A 169 13.61 -5.08 21.82
CA SER A 169 13.64 -6.48 22.22
C SER A 169 14.58 -6.69 23.41
N ALA A 170 15.80 -6.14 23.37
CA ALA A 170 16.75 -6.21 24.48
C ALA A 170 16.20 -5.54 25.75
N LYS A 171 15.55 -4.38 25.62
CA LYS A 171 14.89 -3.69 26.75
C LYS A 171 13.71 -4.49 27.30
N ALA A 172 12.91 -5.12 26.45
CA ALA A 172 11.79 -5.96 26.87
C ALA A 172 12.29 -7.18 27.65
N GLU A 173 13.37 -7.81 27.20
CA GLU A 173 14.02 -8.92 27.90
C GLU A 173 14.56 -8.49 29.27
N GLU A 174 15.24 -7.34 29.36
CA GLU A 174 15.68 -6.76 30.63
C GLU A 174 14.50 -6.51 31.60
N ARG A 175 13.41 -5.91 31.10
CA ARG A 175 12.20 -5.67 31.91
C ARG A 175 11.57 -6.97 32.38
N MET A 176 11.59 -8.03 31.57
CA MET A 176 11.05 -9.33 31.92
C MET A 176 11.85 -9.96 33.07
N LEU A 177 13.18 -9.93 33.00
CA LEU A 177 14.06 -10.39 34.09
C LEU A 177 13.83 -9.58 35.38
N ASN A 178 13.65 -8.27 35.27
CA ASN A 178 13.37 -7.42 36.42
C ASN A 178 11.98 -7.68 37.02
N MET A 179 10.99 -8.04 36.20
CA MET A 179 9.65 -8.42 36.65
C MET A 179 9.70 -9.65 37.56
N ASP A 180 10.49 -10.67 37.22
CA ASP A 180 10.64 -11.87 38.05
C ASP A 180 11.21 -11.54 39.44
N PHE A 181 12.19 -10.64 39.50
CA PHE A 181 12.73 -10.14 40.77
C PHE A 181 11.67 -9.40 41.58
N VAL A 182 10.92 -8.48 40.96
CA VAL A 182 9.86 -7.72 41.64
C VAL A 182 8.75 -8.65 42.15
N MET A 183 8.33 -9.64 41.36
CA MET A 183 7.34 -10.63 41.78
C MET A 183 7.83 -11.48 42.96
N ALA A 184 9.09 -11.95 42.92
CA ALA A 184 9.69 -12.67 44.03
C ALA A 184 9.72 -11.81 45.31
N LYS A 185 10.09 -10.54 45.18
CA LYS A 185 10.14 -9.60 46.32
C LYS A 185 8.74 -9.30 46.88
N ALA A 186 7.75 -9.13 46.02
CA ALA A 186 6.36 -8.92 46.43
C ALA A 186 5.84 -10.12 47.23
N LYS A 187 6.13 -11.35 46.79
CA LYS A 187 5.76 -12.58 47.49
C LYS A 187 6.44 -12.69 48.85
N GLU A 188 7.73 -12.40 48.94
CA GLU A 188 8.49 -12.37 50.21
C GLU A 188 7.88 -11.38 51.21
N LEU A 189 7.57 -10.16 50.75
CA LEU A 189 6.95 -9.11 51.56
C LEU A 189 5.55 -9.50 52.03
N SER A 190 4.74 -10.13 51.17
CA SER A 190 3.43 -10.66 51.52
C SER A 190 3.54 -11.70 52.64
N SER A 191 4.42 -12.69 52.49
CA SER A 191 4.63 -13.70 53.54
C SER A 191 5.21 -13.11 54.82
N ARG A 192 6.02 -12.03 54.75
CA ARG A 192 6.50 -11.31 55.94
C ARG A 192 5.36 -10.57 56.64
N ARG A 193 4.47 -9.94 55.88
CA ARG A 193 3.27 -9.26 56.39
C ARG A 193 2.34 -10.26 57.08
N GLU A 194 2.00 -11.38 56.44
CA GLU A 194 1.15 -12.43 57.00
C GLU A 194 1.71 -12.96 58.33
N ARG A 195 3.04 -13.20 58.39
CA ARG A 195 3.70 -13.59 59.65
C ARG A 195 3.60 -12.52 60.74
N ALA A 196 3.80 -11.25 60.40
CA ALA A 196 3.69 -10.16 61.36
C ALA A 196 2.24 -9.98 61.85
N GLU A 197 1.26 -10.07 60.96
CA GLU A 197 -0.17 -10.05 61.32
C GLU A 197 -0.53 -11.23 62.24
N ALA A 198 -0.07 -12.44 61.94
CA ALA A 198 -0.26 -13.61 62.80
C ALA A 198 0.39 -13.41 64.19
N GLN A 199 1.57 -12.79 64.26
CA GLN A 199 2.21 -12.46 65.53
C GLN A 199 1.40 -11.45 66.35
N LEU A 200 0.85 -10.40 65.70
CA LEU A 200 -0.02 -9.43 66.38
C LEU A 200 -1.29 -10.10 66.92
N VAL A 201 -1.92 -10.97 66.13
CA VAL A 201 -3.10 -11.74 66.56
C VAL A 201 -2.75 -12.67 67.73
N SER A 202 -1.64 -13.41 67.66
CA SER A 202 -1.22 -14.32 68.73
C SER A 202 -0.93 -13.63 70.07
N ARG A 203 -0.54 -12.35 70.02
CA ARG A 203 -0.28 -11.52 71.21
C ARG A 203 -1.55 -10.81 71.72
N ASN A 204 -2.73 -11.12 71.15
CA ASN A 204 -4.01 -10.47 71.45
C ASN A 204 -3.90 -8.94 71.39
N MET A 205 -3.23 -8.41 70.36
CA MET A 205 -3.05 -6.96 70.20
C MET A 205 -4.42 -6.31 69.98
N ASP A 206 -4.75 -5.35 70.84
CA ASP A 206 -6.02 -4.64 70.77
C ASP A 206 -6.00 -3.63 69.61
N LYS A 207 -7.04 -3.67 68.76
CA LYS A 207 -7.18 -2.80 67.60
C LYS A 207 -7.29 -1.32 68.01
N SER A 208 -7.68 -1.03 69.25
CA SER A 208 -7.71 0.32 69.81
C SER A 208 -6.32 1.00 69.89
N ILE A 209 -5.24 0.21 69.94
CA ILE A 209 -3.84 0.69 70.04
C ILE A 209 -3.21 0.84 68.64
N THR A 210 -3.98 0.62 67.58
CA THR A 210 -3.50 0.86 66.22
C THR A 210 -3.25 2.35 66.00
N HIS A 211 -2.21 2.72 65.24
CA HIS A 211 -1.92 4.12 64.91
C HIS A 211 -3.18 4.87 64.41
N GLN A 212 -3.96 4.24 63.53
CA GLN A 212 -5.21 4.81 63.03
C GLN A 212 -6.21 5.13 64.15
N ALA A 213 -6.45 4.18 65.06
CA ALA A 213 -7.38 4.38 66.18
C ALA A 213 -6.88 5.42 67.20
N ILE A 214 -5.57 5.50 67.43
CA ILE A 214 -4.96 6.53 68.28
C ILE A 214 -5.09 7.91 67.63
N VAL A 215 -4.91 8.01 66.32
CA VAL A 215 -5.09 9.27 65.57
C VAL A 215 -6.55 9.72 65.65
N GLU A 216 -7.51 8.84 65.35
CA GLU A 216 -8.95 9.13 65.44
C GLU A 216 -9.35 9.56 66.86
N LEU A 217 -8.89 8.85 67.90
CA LEU A 217 -9.15 9.22 69.29
C LEU A 217 -8.51 10.57 69.65
N SER A 218 -7.31 10.85 69.14
CA SER A 218 -6.65 12.14 69.36
C SER A 218 -7.42 13.29 68.71
N GLU A 219 -7.93 13.07 67.50
CA GLU A 219 -8.77 14.02 66.78
C GLU A 219 -10.07 14.27 67.55
N GLU A 220 -10.74 13.21 68.03
CA GLU A 220 -11.95 13.31 68.85
C GLU A 220 -11.70 14.05 70.18
N VAL A 221 -10.60 13.76 70.87
CA VAL A 221 -10.20 14.48 72.09
C VAL A 221 -9.93 15.95 71.81
N THR A 222 -9.32 16.29 70.67
CA THR A 222 -9.12 17.70 70.30
C THR A 222 -10.43 18.40 69.98
N ALA A 223 -11.37 17.73 69.31
CA ALA A 223 -12.70 18.26 69.04
C ALA A 223 -13.48 18.50 70.34
N LEU A 224 -13.53 17.51 71.23
CA LEU A 224 -14.15 17.63 72.55
C LEU A 224 -13.50 18.73 73.39
N LYS A 225 -12.17 18.88 73.34
CA LYS A 225 -11.49 20.01 74.01
C LYS A 225 -11.92 21.36 73.42
N GLN A 226 -12.09 21.47 72.10
CA GLN A 226 -12.60 22.69 71.47
C GLN A 226 -14.04 23.00 71.89
N GLU A 227 -14.89 21.99 72.13
CA GLU A 227 -16.26 22.17 72.63
C GLU A 227 -16.34 22.49 74.14
N ILE A 228 -15.44 21.92 74.96
CA ILE A 228 -15.41 22.15 76.40
C ILE A 228 -14.94 23.57 76.73
N ILE A 229 -14.01 24.17 75.96
CA ILE A 229 -13.51 25.54 76.18
C ILE A 229 -14.66 26.59 76.29
N PRO A 230 -15.60 26.69 75.33
CA PRO A 230 -16.71 27.63 75.42
C PRO A 230 -17.74 27.24 76.50
N MET A 231 -17.98 25.94 76.74
CA MET A 231 -18.88 25.51 77.81
C MET A 231 -18.33 25.86 79.21
N LYS A 232 -17.03 25.68 79.43
CA LYS A 232 -16.35 26.07 80.68
C LYS A 232 -16.41 27.58 80.89
N LYS A 233 -16.17 28.40 79.85
CA LYS A 233 -16.37 29.86 79.91
C LYS A 233 -17.81 30.25 80.28
N LYS A 234 -18.81 29.50 79.84
CA LYS A 234 -20.22 29.72 80.22
C LYS A 234 -20.52 29.29 81.65
N LEU A 235 -19.84 28.27 82.17
CA LEU A 235 -20.06 27.74 83.52
C LEU A 235 -19.32 28.56 84.59
N GLU A 236 -18.18 29.16 84.26
CA GLU A 236 -17.30 29.89 85.18
C GLU A 236 -18.02 30.96 86.03
N PRO A 237 -18.97 31.76 85.51
CA PRO A 237 -19.76 32.70 86.33
C PRO A 237 -20.75 32.04 87.30
N TYR A 238 -21.06 30.75 87.11
CA TYR A 238 -22.00 29.99 87.94
C TYR A 238 -21.31 29.11 88.99
N MET A 239 -19.97 28.97 88.96
CA MET A 239 -19.23 28.10 89.89
C MET A 239 -19.22 28.63 91.33
N ASP A 240 -19.49 29.93 91.54
CA ASP A 240 -19.61 30.55 92.86
C ASP A 240 -20.99 30.36 93.52
N LEU A 241 -21.96 29.81 92.77
CA LEU A 241 -23.31 29.52 93.27
C LEU A 241 -23.33 28.15 93.98
N SER A 242 -24.07 28.06 95.09
CA SER A 242 -24.19 26.80 95.81
C SER A 242 -24.97 25.75 95.00
N PRO A 243 -24.65 24.44 95.09
CA PRO A 243 -25.29 23.38 94.30
C PRO A 243 -26.82 23.23 94.49
N SER A 244 -27.41 23.76 95.56
CA SER A 244 -28.86 23.71 95.78
C SER A 244 -29.55 24.99 95.24
N PRO A 245 -30.61 24.87 94.40
CA PRO A 245 -31.27 26.02 93.78
C PRO A 245 -31.85 27.03 94.79
N SER A 246 -32.21 26.55 95.98
CA SER A 246 -32.75 27.35 97.07
C SER A 246 -31.68 28.20 97.77
N LEU A 247 -30.49 27.66 98.07
CA LEU A 247 -29.40 28.48 98.65
C LEU A 247 -28.79 29.43 97.61
N ALA A 248 -28.76 29.05 96.33
CA ALA A 248 -28.25 29.92 95.28
C ALA A 248 -29.11 31.20 95.16
N ARG A 249 -30.44 31.10 95.29
CA ARG A 249 -31.32 32.29 95.35
C ARG A 249 -31.04 33.18 96.55
N VAL A 250 -30.74 32.60 97.72
CA VAL A 250 -30.40 33.35 98.93
C VAL A 250 -29.10 34.11 98.73
N LYS A 251 -28.05 33.46 98.23
CA LYS A 251 -26.76 34.13 97.94
C LYS A 251 -26.84 35.18 96.83
N ILE A 252 -27.67 34.97 95.80
CA ILE A 252 -27.93 35.99 94.76
C ILE A 252 -28.62 37.21 95.37
N GLU A 253 -29.59 37.01 96.28
CA GLU A 253 -30.26 38.13 96.96
C GLU A 253 -29.36 38.83 97.98
N GLU A 254 -28.48 38.10 98.69
CA GLU A 254 -27.46 38.71 99.56
C GLU A 254 -26.46 39.54 98.75
N ALA A 255 -25.92 39.00 97.65
CA ALA A 255 -25.02 39.73 96.77
C ALA A 255 -25.71 40.94 96.09
N LYS A 256 -26.99 40.84 95.72
CA LYS A 256 -27.76 42.00 95.25
C LYS A 256 -27.90 43.09 96.31
N ARG A 257 -28.10 42.71 97.58
CA ARG A 257 -28.15 43.67 98.70
C ARG A 257 -26.78 44.31 98.95
N GLU A 258 -25.69 43.56 98.87
CA GLU A 258 -24.33 44.10 98.97
C GLU A 258 -23.98 45.03 97.79
N LEU A 259 -24.39 44.69 96.56
CA LEU A 259 -24.19 45.53 95.39
C LEU A 259 -25.05 46.79 95.45
N ALA A 260 -26.30 46.70 95.93
CA ALA A 260 -27.12 47.87 96.21
C ALA A 260 -26.49 48.76 97.30
N ALA A 261 -25.89 48.17 98.35
CA ALA A 261 -25.19 48.91 99.38
C ALA A 261 -23.91 49.60 98.86
N LEU A 262 -23.10 48.90 98.05
CA LEU A 262 -21.91 49.47 97.39
C LEU A 262 -22.28 50.50 96.31
N GLY A 263 -23.39 50.30 95.60
CA GLY A 263 -23.94 51.25 94.63
C GLY A 263 -24.41 52.54 95.31
N SER A 264 -25.10 52.43 96.44
CA SER A 264 -25.40 53.59 97.29
C SER A 264 -24.15 54.22 97.89
N GLN A 265 -23.10 53.45 98.22
CA GLN A 265 -21.79 53.99 98.63
C GLN A 265 -21.02 54.67 97.48
N LEU A 266 -21.17 54.20 96.25
CA LEU A 266 -20.56 54.80 95.06
C LEU A 266 -21.31 56.07 94.65
N GLU A 267 -22.65 56.07 94.68
CA GLU A 267 -23.47 57.28 94.52
C GLU A 267 -23.13 58.33 95.58
N MET A 268 -22.88 57.91 96.83
CA MET A 268 -22.43 58.81 97.91
C MET A 268 -20.98 59.31 97.74
N ASN A 269 -20.15 58.64 96.94
CA ASN A 269 -18.78 59.04 96.60
C ASN A 269 -18.65 59.75 95.24
N MET A 270 -19.70 59.75 94.40
CA MET A 270 -19.74 60.48 93.13
C MET A 270 -20.43 61.86 93.22
N ASP A 271 -20.93 62.25 94.40
CA ASP A 271 -21.39 63.61 94.70
C ASP A 271 -20.26 64.56 95.16
N PHE A 272 -19.02 64.29 94.72
CA PHE A 272 -17.90 65.23 94.74
C PHE A 272 -17.05 65.11 93.45
N LYS A 273 -17.56 65.66 92.33
CA LYS A 273 -16.97 66.77 91.53
C LYS A 273 -17.56 66.83 90.12
#